data_AF-A0A812TTX3-F1
#
_entry.id   AF-A0A812TTX3-F1
#
_cell.length_a   1.000
_cell.length_b   1.000
_cell.length_c   1.000
_cell.angle_alpha   90.00
_cell.angle_beta   90.00
_cell.angle_gamma   90.00
#
_symmetry.space_group_name_H-M   'P 1'
#
loop_
_entity.id
_entity.type
_entity.pdbx_description
1 polymer ?
#
loop_
_entity_poly.entity_id
_entity_poly.type
_entity_poly.pdbx_seq_one_letter_code
_entity_poly.pdbx_strand_id
1 'polypeptide(L)'
;SPSWVAPIAQFVDEQCIIFEDQEENKLEYTECHNEFRQLIDNLLAAHLLELDVTNEQFEQFCQTGLSTNSALHRVLVEQLLAVDDFLIFKAMMTKRNADLYREAQRRVDAGQLDEEDFQETTVVDDEEEVLGGIGQMTVEASLVADEWKLYEDLWGN
;
A
#
# COMPACT_ATOMS: atom_id res chain seq x y z
N SER A 1 6.98 14.67 8.62
CA SER A 1 6.91 13.24 8.32
C SER A 1 8.27 12.74 7.90
N PRO A 2 8.65 11.50 8.25
CA PRO A 2 9.95 10.95 7.83
C PRO A 2 10.05 10.90 6.30
N SER A 3 11.27 11.06 5.78
CA SER A 3 11.54 11.30 4.34
C SER A 3 11.03 10.20 3.40
N TRP A 4 10.86 8.98 3.91
CA TRP A 4 10.36 7.82 3.19
C TRP A 4 8.83 7.74 2.99
N VAL A 5 8.02 8.49 3.75
CA VAL A 5 6.54 8.33 3.71
C VAL A 5 5.95 8.92 2.44
N ALA A 6 6.43 10.10 2.03
CA ALA A 6 5.88 10.79 0.86
C ALA A 6 6.11 10.01 -0.45
N PRO A 7 7.31 9.47 -0.74
CA PRO A 7 7.53 8.65 -1.95
C PRO A 7 6.68 7.38 -1.98
N ILE A 8 6.48 6.73 -0.82
CA ILE A 8 5.62 5.53 -0.71
C ILE A 8 4.17 5.90 -1.00
N ALA A 9 3.65 6.94 -0.34
CA ALA A 9 2.28 7.40 -0.54
C ALA A 9 2.02 7.80 -2.00
N GLN A 10 2.97 8.51 -2.63
CA GLN A 10 2.88 8.87 -4.03
C GLN A 10 2.82 7.64 -4.95
N PHE A 11 3.70 6.66 -4.74
CA PHE A 11 3.69 5.42 -5.52
C PHE A 11 2.34 4.70 -5.41
N VAL A 12 1.83 4.56 -4.18
CA VAL A 12 0.54 3.90 -3.94
C VAL A 12 -0.59 4.65 -4.63
N ASP A 13 -0.62 5.99 -4.54
CA ASP A 13 -1.64 6.82 -5.18
C ASP A 13 -1.64 6.70 -6.71
N GLU A 14 -0.46 6.67 -7.32
CA GLU A 14 -0.30 6.59 -8.77
C GLU A 14 -0.60 5.18 -9.32
N GLN A 15 -0.22 4.14 -8.59
CA GLN A 15 -0.29 2.76 -9.08
C GLN A 15 -1.52 1.99 -8.60
N CYS A 16 -2.26 2.47 -7.58
CA CYS A 16 -3.39 1.71 -7.03
C CYS A 16 -4.56 1.53 -8.01
N ILE A 17 -4.64 2.37 -9.05
CA ILE A 17 -5.77 2.38 -10.00
C ILE A 17 -5.98 1.02 -10.70
N ILE A 18 -4.90 0.26 -10.94
CA ILE A 18 -4.98 -1.05 -11.62
C ILE A 18 -5.56 -2.14 -10.72
N PHE A 19 -5.58 -1.93 -9.39
CA PHE A 19 -5.94 -2.93 -8.40
C PHE A 19 -7.46 -3.00 -8.17
N GLU A 20 -7.99 -4.19 -8.40
CA GLU A 20 -9.40 -4.51 -8.21
C GLU A 20 -9.63 -5.39 -6.97
N ASP A 21 -10.81 -5.28 -6.37
CA ASP A 21 -11.26 -6.12 -5.27
C ASP A 21 -11.84 -7.44 -5.79
N GLN A 22 -10.99 -8.22 -6.47
CA GLN A 22 -11.31 -9.53 -7.03
C GLN A 22 -10.33 -10.58 -6.51
N GLU A 23 -10.78 -11.84 -6.41
CA GLU A 23 -9.93 -12.95 -5.95
C GLU A 23 -8.79 -13.23 -6.94
N GLU A 24 -9.05 -13.12 -8.24
CA GLU A 24 -8.07 -13.34 -9.30
C GLU A 24 -7.02 -12.22 -9.36
N ASN A 25 -5.74 -12.61 -9.47
CA ASN A 25 -4.62 -11.68 -9.57
C ASN A 25 -4.18 -11.50 -11.03
N LYS A 26 -4.12 -10.25 -11.49
CA LYS A 26 -3.56 -9.91 -12.80
C LYS A 26 -2.04 -9.98 -12.77
N LEU A 27 -1.42 -10.27 -13.91
CA LEU A 27 0.05 -10.35 -14.03
C LEU A 27 0.74 -9.03 -13.69
N GLU A 28 0.13 -7.90 -14.08
CA GLU A 28 0.61 -6.54 -13.80
C GLU A 28 0.74 -6.23 -12.30
N TYR A 29 -0.01 -6.91 -11.42
CA TYR A 29 0.13 -6.72 -9.97
C TYR A 29 1.50 -7.17 -9.46
N THR A 30 2.06 -8.22 -10.06
CA THR A 30 3.39 -8.73 -9.70
C THR A 30 4.48 -7.75 -10.13
N GLU A 31 4.34 -7.17 -11.32
CA GLU A 31 5.27 -6.15 -11.82
C GLU A 31 5.26 -4.92 -10.92
N CYS A 32 4.06 -4.42 -10.57
CA CYS A 32 3.89 -3.31 -9.65
C CYS A 32 4.46 -3.61 -8.25
N HIS A 33 4.27 -4.83 -7.72
CA HIS A 33 4.87 -5.21 -6.43
C HIS A 33 6.39 -5.22 -6.46
N ASN A 34 7.00 -5.66 -7.57
CA ASN A 34 8.45 -5.61 -7.73
C ASN A 34 8.99 -4.18 -7.75
N GLU A 35 8.29 -3.25 -8.40
CA GLU A 35 8.62 -1.83 -8.39
C GLU A 35 8.48 -1.23 -6.99
N PHE A 36 7.43 -1.59 -6.27
CA PHE A 36 7.25 -1.19 -4.87
C PHE A 36 8.40 -1.65 -3.98
N ARG A 37 8.79 -2.93 -4.08
CA ARG A 37 9.93 -3.49 -3.34
C ARG A 37 11.21 -2.72 -3.66
N GLN A 38 11.46 -2.44 -4.93
CA GLN A 38 12.65 -1.70 -5.35
C GLN A 38 12.63 -0.25 -4.84
N LEU A 39 11.47 0.40 -4.77
CA LEU A 39 11.32 1.72 -4.14
C LEU A 39 11.73 1.66 -2.67
N ILE A 40 11.21 0.70 -1.91
CA ILE A 40 11.55 0.55 -0.48
C ILE A 40 13.04 0.27 -0.29
N ASP A 41 13.62 -0.63 -1.09
CA ASP A 41 15.06 -0.93 -1.04
C ASP A 41 15.92 0.32 -1.29
N ASN A 42 15.53 1.15 -2.28
CA ASN A 42 16.23 2.40 -2.57
C ASN A 42 16.09 3.43 -1.44
N LEU A 43 14.91 3.53 -0.82
CA LEU A 43 14.68 4.42 0.33
C LEU A 43 15.50 3.97 1.55
N LEU A 44 15.54 2.67 1.81
CA LEU A 44 16.37 2.09 2.88
C LEU A 44 17.86 2.37 2.62
N ALA A 45 18.34 2.12 1.40
CA ALA A 45 19.73 2.38 1.03
C ALA A 45 20.10 3.86 1.14
N ALA A 46 19.23 4.77 0.68
CA ALA A 46 19.42 6.20 0.82
C ALA A 46 19.49 6.63 2.29
N HIS A 47 18.60 6.09 3.13
CA HIS A 47 18.59 6.40 4.55
C HIS A 47 19.83 5.89 5.29
N LEU A 48 20.28 4.67 4.99
CA LEU A 48 21.53 4.12 5.54
C LEU A 48 22.74 4.98 5.14
N LEU A 49 22.78 5.46 3.89
CA LEU A 49 23.82 6.35 3.40
C LEU A 49 23.80 7.71 4.11
N GLU A 50 22.63 8.29 4.35
CA GLU A 50 22.47 9.54 5.12
C GLU A 50 22.99 9.42 6.56
N LEU A 51 22.95 8.21 7.13
CA LEU A 51 23.45 7.91 8.47
C LEU A 51 24.94 7.50 8.49
N ASP A 52 25.65 7.58 7.37
CA ASP A 52 27.02 7.08 7.18
C ASP A 52 27.19 5.59 7.57
N VAL A 53 26.13 4.79 7.38
CA VAL A 53 26.15 3.35 7.64
C VAL A 53 26.49 2.61 6.35
N THR A 54 27.59 1.85 6.36
CA THR A 54 27.97 1.01 5.21
C THR A 54 27.16 -0.29 5.18
N ASN A 55 27.11 -0.94 4.02
CA ASN A 55 26.45 -2.24 3.86
C ASN A 55 27.03 -3.29 4.82
N GLU A 56 28.34 -3.31 5.02
CA GLU A 56 29.01 -4.25 5.94
C GLU A 56 28.63 -3.98 7.39
N GLN A 57 28.49 -2.71 7.78
CA GLN A 57 28.04 -2.33 9.13
C GLN A 57 26.58 -2.71 9.35
N PHE A 58 25.73 -2.49 8.36
CA PHE A 58 24.33 -2.91 8.41
C PHE A 58 24.19 -4.44 8.48
N GLU A 59 24.97 -5.18 7.68
CA GLU A 59 24.99 -6.63 7.72
C GLU A 59 25.45 -7.15 9.10
N GLN A 60 26.51 -6.58 9.66
CA GLN A 60 26.99 -6.92 11.00
C GLN A 60 25.93 -6.61 12.07
N PHE A 61 25.22 -5.48 11.93
CA PHE A 61 24.09 -5.13 12.80
C PHE A 61 22.96 -6.16 12.70
N CYS A 62 22.61 -6.62 11.51
CA CYS A 62 21.62 -7.67 11.32
C CYS A 62 22.03 -8.99 11.98
N GLN A 63 23.32 -9.37 11.90
CA GLN A 63 23.81 -10.62 12.50
C GLN A 63 23.89 -10.57 14.03
N THR A 64 24.26 -9.41 14.61
CA THR A 64 24.62 -9.31 16.04
C THR A 64 23.68 -8.42 16.87
N GLY A 65 23.17 -7.34 16.29
CA GLY A 65 22.26 -6.40 16.94
C GLY A 65 20.83 -6.94 17.04
N LEU A 66 20.37 -7.66 16.03
CA LEU A 66 19.02 -8.24 16.04
C LEU A 66 18.88 -9.39 17.03
N SER A 67 19.94 -10.18 17.24
CA SER A 67 19.94 -11.29 18.21
C SER A 67 20.00 -10.82 19.67
N THR A 68 20.43 -9.57 19.91
CA THR A 68 20.54 -8.98 21.25
C THR A 68 19.33 -8.13 21.65
N ASN A 69 18.53 -7.65 20.69
CA ASN A 69 17.31 -6.90 20.95
C ASN A 69 16.12 -7.50 20.18
N SER A 70 15.40 -8.42 20.83
CA SER A 70 14.27 -9.15 20.24
C SER A 70 13.10 -8.25 19.85
N ALA A 71 12.88 -7.13 20.56
CA ALA A 71 11.82 -6.18 20.23
C ALA A 71 12.16 -5.41 18.94
N LEU A 72 13.41 -4.96 18.80
CA LEU A 72 13.88 -4.31 17.58
C LEU A 72 13.89 -5.28 16.39
N HIS A 73 14.34 -6.52 16.59
CA HIS A 73 14.25 -7.56 15.56
C HIS A 73 12.82 -7.78 15.11
N ARG A 74 11.90 -7.93 16.06
CA ARG A 74 10.49 -8.12 15.74
C ARG A 74 9.97 -6.98 14.88
N VAL A 75 10.16 -5.72 15.30
CA VAL A 75 9.66 -4.57 14.55
C VAL A 75 10.30 -4.46 13.17
N LEU A 76 11.63 -4.43 13.06
CA LEU A 76 12.31 -4.24 11.76
C LEU A 76 12.05 -5.40 10.79
N VAL A 77 12.07 -6.63 11.29
CA VAL A 77 11.86 -7.81 10.44
C VAL A 77 10.39 -7.93 10.04
N GLU A 78 9.42 -7.67 10.93
CA GLU A 78 8.01 -7.62 10.56
C GLU A 78 7.74 -6.55 9.50
N GLN A 79 8.34 -5.36 9.62
CA GLN A 79 8.19 -4.29 8.62
C GLN A 79 8.77 -4.69 7.26
N LEU A 80 9.99 -5.24 7.24
CA LEU A 80 10.64 -5.66 5.99
C LEU A 80 9.92 -6.84 5.35
N LEU A 81 9.49 -7.83 6.13
CA LEU A 81 8.73 -8.97 5.62
C LEU A 81 7.34 -8.56 5.10
N ALA A 82 6.71 -7.55 5.69
CA ALA A 82 5.45 -7.02 5.18
C ALA A 82 5.62 -6.41 3.77
N VAL A 83 6.78 -5.83 3.45
CA VAL A 83 7.06 -5.32 2.09
C VAL A 83 7.14 -6.47 1.07
N ASP A 84 7.62 -7.64 1.49
CA ASP A 84 7.70 -8.85 0.67
C ASP A 84 6.36 -9.58 0.50
N ASP A 85 5.37 -9.32 1.37
CA ASP A 85 4.08 -10.00 1.33
C ASP A 85 3.16 -9.37 0.27
N PHE A 86 2.92 -10.13 -0.80
CA PHE A 86 2.09 -9.69 -1.92
C PHE A 86 0.62 -9.49 -1.54
N LEU A 87 0.06 -10.32 -0.66
CA LEU A 87 -1.35 -10.18 -0.28
C LEU A 87 -1.56 -8.91 0.54
N ILE A 88 -0.59 -8.64 1.40
CA ILE A 88 -0.50 -7.40 2.15
C ILE A 88 -0.44 -6.19 1.20
N PHE A 89 0.49 -6.21 0.26
CA PHE A 89 0.63 -5.17 -0.75
C PHE A 89 -0.66 -4.97 -1.56
N LYS A 90 -1.27 -6.06 -2.05
CA LYS A 90 -2.54 -6.01 -2.81
C LYS A 90 -3.65 -5.36 -1.99
N ALA A 91 -3.83 -5.75 -0.74
CA ALA A 91 -4.87 -5.20 0.13
C ALA A 91 -4.70 -3.68 0.33
N MET A 92 -3.45 -3.22 0.52
CA MET A 92 -3.11 -1.80 0.59
C MET A 92 -3.49 -1.06 -0.70
N MET A 93 -3.10 -1.58 -1.86
CA MET A 93 -3.38 -0.97 -3.16
C MET A 93 -4.88 -0.92 -3.45
N THR A 94 -5.61 -2.03 -3.27
CA THR A 94 -7.06 -2.09 -3.49
C THR A 94 -7.80 -1.11 -2.57
N LYS A 95 -7.42 -1.01 -1.29
CA LYS A 95 -8.01 -0.05 -0.36
C LYS A 95 -7.78 1.38 -0.81
N ARG A 96 -6.55 1.74 -1.17
CA ARG A 96 -6.25 3.12 -1.58
C ARG A 96 -7.01 3.49 -2.85
N ASN A 97 -7.14 2.57 -3.80
CA ASN A 97 -7.96 2.75 -4.98
C ASN A 97 -9.42 3.09 -4.60
N ALA A 98 -10.03 2.29 -3.73
CA ALA A 98 -11.37 2.53 -3.23
C ALA A 98 -11.51 3.87 -2.49
N ASP A 99 -10.49 4.28 -1.73
CA ASP A 99 -10.47 5.57 -1.03
C ASP A 99 -10.40 6.76 -2.00
N LEU A 100 -9.59 6.68 -3.06
CA LEU A 100 -9.52 7.70 -4.11
C LEU A 100 -10.86 7.83 -4.85
N TYR A 101 -11.51 6.71 -5.20
CA TYR A 101 -12.85 6.76 -5.79
C TYR A 101 -13.88 7.43 -4.86
N ARG A 102 -13.87 7.10 -3.56
CA ARG A 102 -14.75 7.75 -2.57
C ARG A 102 -14.45 9.23 -2.39
N GLU A 103 -13.19 9.64 -2.52
CA GLU A 103 -12.81 11.05 -2.44
C GLU A 103 -13.27 11.81 -3.68
N ALA A 104 -13.04 11.27 -4.88
CA ALA A 104 -13.52 11.83 -6.14
C ALA A 104 -15.05 11.99 -6.13
N GLN A 105 -15.79 10.96 -5.71
CA GLN A 105 -17.25 11.02 -5.59
C GLN A 105 -17.70 12.14 -4.65
N ARG A 106 -17.03 12.32 -3.50
CA ARG A 106 -17.34 13.40 -2.56
C ARG A 106 -17.11 14.79 -3.15
N ARG A 107 -16.08 14.96 -3.99
CA ARG A 107 -15.80 16.24 -4.69
C ARG A 107 -16.89 16.56 -5.73
N VAL A 108 -17.33 15.54 -6.48
CA VAL A 108 -18.47 15.63 -7.42
C VAL A 108 -19.74 16.07 -6.68
N ASP A 109 -20.09 15.37 -5.59
CA ASP A 109 -21.30 15.64 -4.80
C ASP A 109 -21.27 17.03 -4.14
N ALA A 110 -20.09 17.52 -3.77
CA ALA A 110 -19.88 18.85 -3.20
C ALA A 110 -19.90 19.98 -4.24
N GLY A 111 -20.02 19.67 -5.54
CA GLY A 111 -19.96 20.65 -6.62
C GLY A 111 -18.58 21.29 -6.79
N GLN A 112 -17.53 20.60 -6.34
CA GLN A 112 -16.13 21.02 -6.41
C GLN A 112 -15.43 20.25 -7.54
N LEU A 113 -15.78 20.57 -8.79
CA LEU A 113 -14.96 20.22 -9.93
C LEU A 113 -14.59 21.53 -10.63
N ASP A 114 -13.33 21.92 -10.56
CA ASP A 114 -12.77 22.89 -11.49
C ASP A 114 -12.71 22.21 -12.88
N GLU A 115 -13.21 22.88 -13.92
CA GLU A 115 -13.43 22.33 -15.27
C GLU A 115 -12.17 21.81 -16.00
N GLU A 116 -10.99 21.77 -15.36
CA GLU A 116 -9.70 21.47 -16.01
C GLU A 116 -9.13 20.05 -15.77
N ASP A 117 -9.76 19.19 -14.95
CA ASP A 117 -9.15 17.88 -14.58
C ASP A 117 -9.67 16.65 -15.38
N PHE A 118 -10.48 16.85 -16.42
CA PHE A 118 -10.91 15.74 -17.28
C PHE A 118 -9.84 15.43 -18.33
N GLN A 119 -8.93 14.50 -18.03
CA GLN A 119 -8.32 13.71 -19.11
C GLN A 119 -9.39 12.76 -19.67
N GLU A 120 -9.75 13.04 -20.92
CA GLU A 120 -10.71 12.34 -21.75
C GLU A 120 -10.47 10.82 -21.74
N THR A 121 -11.21 10.09 -20.91
CA THR A 121 -11.40 8.65 -21.10
C THR A 121 -12.78 8.45 -21.69
N THR A 122 -12.81 8.12 -22.99
CA THR A 122 -14.04 7.90 -23.74
C THR A 122 -14.79 6.69 -23.18
N VAL A 123 -15.98 6.96 -22.65
CA VAL A 123 -16.97 5.96 -22.22
C VAL A 123 -17.45 5.20 -23.46
N VAL A 124 -17.34 3.87 -23.44
CA VAL A 124 -18.07 3.01 -24.37
C VAL A 124 -19.28 2.52 -23.58
N ASP A 125 -20.48 2.90 -24.06
CA ASP A 125 -21.78 2.42 -23.58
C ASP A 125 -21.82 0.89 -23.55
N ASP A 126 -22.30 0.33 -22.44
CA ASP A 126 -23.29 -0.75 -22.47
C ASP A 126 -23.99 -0.82 -21.08
N GLU A 127 -25.31 -0.65 -21.12
CA GLU A 127 -26.23 -0.65 -19.97
C GLU A 127 -26.61 -2.09 -19.55
N GLU A 128 -26.56 -2.44 -18.25
CA GLU A 128 -27.66 -3.19 -17.58
C GLU A 128 -27.53 -3.22 -16.03
N GLU A 129 -28.68 -3.12 -15.35
CA GLU A 129 -28.96 -3.05 -13.89
C GLU A 129 -28.41 -4.27 -13.08
N VAL A 130 -28.24 -4.25 -11.74
CA VAL A 130 -29.31 -4.27 -10.70
C VAL A 130 -28.69 -4.11 -9.29
N LEU A 131 -29.32 -3.24 -8.49
CA LEU A 131 -29.16 -3.16 -7.03
C LEU A 131 -29.79 -4.37 -6.33
N GLY A 132 -29.04 -5.08 -5.49
CA GLY A 132 -29.63 -6.02 -4.54
C GLY A 132 -28.64 -6.78 -3.67
N GLY A 133 -28.60 -6.47 -2.36
CA GLY A 133 -28.07 -7.42 -1.37
C GLY A 133 -27.27 -6.81 -0.22
N ILE A 134 -27.94 -6.15 0.71
CA ILE A 134 -27.39 -5.93 2.06
C ILE A 134 -27.42 -7.27 2.80
N GLY A 135 -26.26 -7.79 3.21
CA GLY A 135 -26.15 -8.66 4.38
C GLY A 135 -25.41 -9.98 4.20
N GLN A 136 -24.13 -10.01 4.58
CA GLN A 136 -23.57 -11.05 5.46
C GLN A 136 -22.23 -10.59 6.05
N MET A 137 -22.21 -10.35 7.36
CA MET A 137 -20.98 -10.10 8.12
C MET A 137 -20.38 -11.47 8.44
N THR A 138 -19.43 -11.93 7.61
CA THR A 138 -18.72 -13.20 7.81
C THR A 138 -17.42 -12.97 8.57
N VAL A 139 -17.03 -14.02 9.29
CA VAL A 139 -15.91 -14.09 10.26
C VAL A 139 -14.56 -13.65 9.68
N GLU A 140 -14.43 -13.59 8.35
CA GLU A 140 -13.25 -13.07 7.63
C GLU A 140 -12.95 -11.61 7.98
N ALA A 141 -13.97 -10.79 8.25
CA ALA A 141 -13.77 -9.41 8.69
C ALA A 141 -12.95 -9.30 9.99
N SER A 142 -12.93 -10.34 10.83
CA SER A 142 -12.18 -10.34 12.10
C SER A 142 -10.70 -10.65 11.93
N LEU A 143 -10.33 -11.53 10.98
CA LEU A 143 -8.92 -11.80 10.67
C LEU A 143 -8.31 -10.63 9.93
N VAL A 144 -9.07 -10.11 8.98
CA VAL A 144 -8.78 -8.89 8.24
C VAL A 144 -8.62 -7.72 9.23
N ALA A 145 -9.47 -7.56 10.24
CA ALA A 145 -9.35 -6.53 11.30
C ALA A 145 -8.06 -6.64 12.16
N ASP A 146 -7.63 -7.85 12.50
CA ASP A 146 -6.40 -8.04 13.27
C ASP A 146 -5.15 -7.75 12.40
N GLU A 147 -5.23 -8.03 11.11
CA GLU A 147 -4.22 -7.64 10.11
C GLU A 147 -4.19 -6.11 9.92
N TRP A 148 -5.36 -5.47 9.82
CA TRP A 148 -5.51 -4.00 9.70
C TRP A 148 -4.88 -3.23 10.86
N LYS A 149 -4.98 -3.77 12.07
CA LYS A 149 -4.38 -3.14 13.25
C LYS A 149 -2.86 -3.09 13.14
N LEU A 150 -2.24 -4.13 12.58
CA LEU A 150 -0.81 -4.16 12.31
C LEU A 150 -0.43 -3.08 11.28
N TYR A 151 -1.26 -2.82 10.26
CA TYR A 151 -1.00 -1.74 9.30
C TYR A 151 -1.12 -0.34 9.86
N GLU A 152 -2.19 -0.04 10.61
CA GLU A 152 -2.34 1.27 11.25
C GLU A 152 -1.16 1.53 12.21
N ASP A 153 -0.70 0.49 12.90
CA ASP A 153 0.46 0.58 13.80
C ASP A 153 1.81 0.72 13.07
N LEU A 154 1.94 0.18 11.86
CA LEU A 154 3.19 0.21 11.07
C LEU A 154 3.33 1.44 10.16
N TRP A 155 2.23 1.93 9.59
CA TRP A 155 2.23 2.94 8.52
C TRP A 155 1.23 4.09 8.72
N GLY A 156 0.45 4.09 9.80
CA GLY A 156 -0.63 5.05 10.06
C GLY A 156 -0.23 6.37 10.72
N ASN A 157 1.04 6.81 10.63
CA ASN A 157 1.51 8.07 11.25
C ASN A 157 2.31 8.96 10.29
#